data_AF-A0A355FS99-F1
#
_entry.id   AF-A0A355FS99-F1
#
_cell.length_a   1.000
_cell.length_b   1.000
_cell.length_c   1.000
_cell.angle_alpha   90.00
_cell.angle_beta   90.00
_cell.angle_gamma   90.00
#
_symmetry.space_group_name_H-M   'P 1'
#
loop_
_entity.id
_entity.type
_entity.pdbx_description
1 polymer ?
#
loop_
_entity_poly.entity_id
_entity_poly.type
_entity_poly.pdbx_seq_one_letter_code
_entity_poly.pdbx_strand_id
1 'polypeptide(L)'
;RVAQEATRRELELAADLQTMLVPADWPQDRDVDVAAFYKPHLEVGGDYYDVFSVDDDRLVFCMADVSGKGIAAAFLMSNFQANLRAIFQYEPNDLTKVVTRLNRRVMDNAKGEKYITLFAAVYNRRTREFQYINCGHNPPVLMSADGSTRQLELGCCGLGMFSEIPSIETGRAEVHSGSTLLCYTDGLVEQENTDDVPFGMQRMEEVVRERRGMPVEVVQNALIDAVREFKGAEPSFDDTALMVVRFK
;
A
#
# COMPACT_ATOMS: atom_id res chain seq x y z
N ARG A 1 26.83 23.64 7.83
CA ARG A 1 26.98 23.60 6.36
C ARG A 1 27.62 22.28 5.92
N VAL A 2 28.92 22.02 6.14
CA VAL A 2 29.55 20.73 5.78
C VAL A 2 28.91 19.50 6.43
N ALA A 3 28.61 19.55 7.74
CA ALA A 3 27.91 18.44 8.42
C ALA A 3 26.49 18.21 7.90
N GLN A 4 25.81 19.27 7.45
CA GLN A 4 24.44 19.22 6.94
C GLN A 4 24.40 18.66 5.52
N GLU A 5 25.42 18.95 4.70
CA GLU A 5 25.64 18.30 3.40
C GLU A 5 26.02 16.83 3.53
N ALA A 6 26.82 16.46 4.53
CA ALA A 6 27.16 15.06 4.80
C ALA A 6 25.91 14.26 5.20
N THR A 7 25.10 14.77 6.13
CA THR A 7 23.83 14.12 6.53
C THR A 7 22.85 14.02 5.37
N ARG A 8 22.72 15.06 4.53
CA ARG A 8 21.86 15.00 3.34
C ARG A 8 22.31 13.89 2.39
N ARG A 9 23.62 13.76 2.17
CA ARG A 9 24.18 12.73 1.29
C ARG A 9 23.99 11.30 1.84
N GLU A 10 24.06 11.13 3.15
CA GLU A 10 23.73 9.85 3.81
C GLU A 10 22.24 9.51 3.67
N LEU A 11 21.35 10.51 3.75
CA LEU A 11 19.92 10.34 3.53
C LEU A 11 19.60 10.01 2.06
N GLU A 12 20.24 10.67 1.10
CA GLU A 12 20.13 10.36 -0.33
C GLU A 12 20.53 8.91 -0.60
N LEU A 13 21.63 8.44 -0.02
CA LEU A 13 22.06 7.03 -0.13
C LEU A 13 21.05 6.05 0.49
N ALA A 14 20.46 6.41 1.63
CA ALA A 14 19.43 5.59 2.26
C ALA A 14 18.16 5.52 1.40
N ALA A 15 17.78 6.63 0.74
CA ALA A 15 16.68 6.71 -0.20
C ALA A 15 16.90 5.83 -1.42
N ASP A 16 18.10 5.87 -2.00
CA ASP A 16 18.47 5.02 -3.13
C ASP A 16 18.37 3.54 -2.76
N LEU A 17 18.86 3.16 -1.57
CA LEU A 17 18.74 1.79 -1.07
C LEU A 17 17.30 1.37 -0.82
N GLN A 18 16.47 2.25 -0.23
CA GLN A 18 15.06 1.97 -0.02
C GLN A 18 14.30 1.77 -1.34
N THR A 19 14.64 2.57 -2.36
CA THR A 19 14.04 2.47 -3.69
C THR A 19 14.37 1.13 -4.37
N MET A 20 15.53 0.53 -4.08
CA MET A 20 15.87 -0.81 -4.57
C MET A 20 15.06 -1.92 -3.88
N LEU A 21 14.47 -1.65 -2.72
CA LEU A 21 13.65 -2.61 -2.00
C LEU A 21 12.21 -2.58 -2.52
N VAL A 22 11.67 -1.40 -2.82
CA VAL A 22 10.33 -1.29 -3.43
C VAL A 22 10.36 -1.85 -4.86
N PRO A 23 9.36 -2.63 -5.30
CA PRO A 23 9.32 -3.16 -6.66
C PRO A 23 9.39 -2.04 -7.70
N ALA A 24 10.45 -2.05 -8.52
CA ALA A 24 10.60 -1.11 -9.63
C ALA A 24 9.85 -1.59 -10.89
N ASP A 25 9.71 -2.92 -11.03
CA ASP A 25 9.04 -3.57 -12.15
C ASP A 25 7.87 -4.41 -11.64
N TRP A 26 6.71 -4.24 -12.27
CA TRP A 26 5.55 -5.08 -12.02
C TRP A 26 5.65 -6.40 -12.76
N PRO A 27 5.18 -7.52 -12.19
CA PRO A 27 5.10 -8.75 -12.93
C PRO A 27 4.26 -8.52 -14.21
N GLN A 28 4.83 -8.85 -15.37
CA GLN A 28 4.10 -8.90 -16.64
C GLN A 28 3.11 -10.07 -16.56
N ASP A 29 1.99 -9.80 -15.92
CA ASP A 29 1.04 -10.79 -15.50
C ASP A 29 -0.14 -10.89 -16.48
N ARG A 30 -0.58 -12.12 -16.76
CA ARG A 30 -1.69 -12.35 -17.70
C ARG A 30 -3.05 -11.95 -17.13
N ASP A 31 -3.17 -11.90 -15.80
CA ASP A 31 -4.42 -11.72 -15.08
C ASP A 31 -4.55 -10.30 -14.49
N VAL A 32 -3.44 -9.56 -14.38
CA VAL A 32 -3.45 -8.17 -13.87
C VAL A 32 -2.56 -7.21 -14.66
N ASP A 33 -2.94 -5.93 -14.65
CA ASP A 33 -2.05 -4.80 -14.94
C ASP A 33 -1.85 -4.00 -13.65
N VAL A 34 -0.63 -3.54 -13.38
CA VAL A 34 -0.29 -2.79 -12.17
C VAL A 34 0.45 -1.52 -12.54
N ALA A 35 0.05 -0.42 -11.90
CA ALA A 35 0.80 0.83 -11.90
C ALA A 35 0.85 1.35 -10.46
N ALA A 36 1.97 1.89 -10.04
CA ALA A 36 2.10 2.49 -8.72
C ALA A 36 2.88 3.81 -8.76
N PHE A 37 2.59 4.65 -7.79
CA PHE A 37 3.25 5.91 -7.54
C PHE A 37 3.71 5.95 -6.09
N TYR A 38 4.91 6.45 -5.88
CA TYR A 38 5.43 6.72 -4.54
C TYR A 38 6.18 8.05 -4.51
N LYS A 39 5.85 8.87 -3.53
CA LYS A 39 6.56 10.11 -3.23
C LYS A 39 6.73 10.24 -1.71
N PRO A 40 7.94 10.05 -1.16
CA PRO A 40 8.17 10.27 0.25
C PRO A 40 8.09 11.76 0.61
N HIS A 41 7.66 12.05 1.83
CA HIS A 41 7.62 13.39 2.42
C HIS A 41 9.02 13.90 2.77
N LEU A 42 9.86 12.99 3.26
CA LEU A 42 11.30 13.19 3.50
C LEU A 42 12.11 12.47 2.41
N GLU A 43 13.43 12.38 2.57
CA GLU A 43 14.29 11.63 1.68
C GLU A 43 13.99 10.12 1.73
N VAL A 44 13.53 9.61 2.87
CA VAL A 44 13.15 8.21 3.11
C VAL A 44 11.82 8.15 3.85
N GLY A 45 11.03 7.12 3.56
CA GLY A 45 9.66 7.02 4.06
C GLY A 45 9.31 5.68 4.71
N GLY A 46 8.07 5.58 5.20
CA GLY A 46 7.54 4.39 5.88
C GLY A 46 6.76 3.45 4.97
N ASP A 47 6.28 3.95 3.84
CA ASP A 47 5.37 3.24 2.96
C ASP A 47 6.04 2.08 2.21
N TYR A 48 5.24 1.05 1.98
CA TYR A 48 5.58 -0.11 1.17
C TYR A 48 4.36 -0.61 0.41
N TYR A 49 4.56 -1.06 -0.81
CA TYR A 49 3.53 -1.70 -1.61
C TYR A 49 4.17 -2.75 -2.52
N ASP A 50 3.42 -3.80 -2.83
CA ASP A 50 3.95 -4.90 -3.62
C ASP A 50 2.85 -5.74 -4.27
N VAL A 51 3.22 -6.36 -5.40
CA VAL A 51 2.45 -7.38 -6.09
C VAL A 51 3.40 -8.50 -6.49
N PHE A 52 3.21 -9.69 -5.94
CA PHE A 52 4.07 -10.84 -6.25
C PHE A 52 3.30 -12.14 -6.29
N SER A 53 3.74 -13.06 -7.16
CA SER A 53 3.19 -14.41 -7.21
C SER A 53 3.80 -15.27 -6.09
N VAL A 54 2.96 -16.04 -5.40
CA VAL A 54 3.42 -17.09 -4.48
C VAL A 54 3.51 -18.44 -5.17
N ASP A 55 2.70 -18.64 -6.21
CA ASP A 55 2.72 -19.76 -7.16
C ASP A 55 1.94 -19.39 -8.44
N ASP A 56 1.72 -20.37 -9.32
CA ASP A 56 1.04 -20.21 -10.61
C ASP A 56 -0.43 -19.75 -10.49
N ASP A 57 -1.09 -20.00 -9.35
CA ASP A 57 -2.51 -19.76 -9.14
C ASP A 57 -2.78 -18.54 -8.24
N ARG A 58 -1.77 -18.03 -7.54
CA ARG A 58 -1.97 -17.04 -6.47
C ARG A 58 -1.04 -15.83 -6.58
N LEU A 59 -1.66 -14.65 -6.52
CA LEU A 59 -0.99 -13.34 -6.44
C LEU A 59 -1.27 -12.72 -5.07
N VAL A 60 -0.23 -12.15 -4.47
CA VAL A 60 -0.34 -11.34 -3.25
C VAL A 60 -0.27 -9.88 -3.63
N PHE A 61 -1.13 -9.07 -3.00
CA PHE A 61 -1.15 -7.62 -3.07
C PHE A 61 -0.99 -7.09 -1.66
N CYS A 62 -0.13 -6.10 -1.46
CA CYS A 62 -0.05 -5.44 -0.17
C CYS A 62 0.24 -3.95 -0.29
N MET A 63 -0.18 -3.23 0.74
CA MET A 63 0.25 -1.87 1.02
C MET A 63 0.40 -1.73 2.53
N ALA A 64 1.46 -1.09 2.99
CA ALA A 64 1.77 -0.92 4.39
C ALA A 64 2.38 0.45 4.62
N ASP A 65 2.18 0.98 5.82
CA ASP A 65 2.79 2.22 6.29
C ASP A 65 3.29 2.02 7.73
N VAL A 66 4.55 2.43 7.96
CA VAL A 66 5.23 2.34 9.24
C VAL A 66 5.05 3.65 10.01
N SER A 67 4.61 3.57 11.26
CA SER A 67 4.34 4.78 12.03
C SER A 67 5.59 5.67 12.24
N GLY A 68 5.41 6.97 12.01
CA GLY A 68 6.47 7.97 12.04
C GLY A 68 7.36 7.94 10.79
N LYS A 69 8.42 8.75 10.76
CA LYS A 69 9.12 9.07 9.50
C LYS A 69 10.63 8.92 9.61
N GLY A 70 11.30 9.04 8.46
CA GLY A 70 12.75 9.06 8.36
C GLY A 70 13.40 7.67 8.43
N ILE A 71 14.71 7.66 8.67
CA ILE A 71 15.56 6.45 8.57
C ILE A 71 15.06 5.28 9.42
N ALA A 72 14.56 5.53 10.63
CA ALA A 72 14.06 4.47 11.51
C ALA A 72 12.83 3.75 10.93
N ALA A 73 11.90 4.50 10.33
CA ALA A 73 10.73 3.93 9.65
C ALA A 73 11.15 3.12 8.42
N ALA A 74 12.06 3.67 7.60
CA ALA A 74 12.58 3.01 6.40
C ALA A 74 13.30 1.69 6.71
N PHE A 75 14.10 1.61 7.78
CA PHE A 75 14.75 0.36 8.19
C PHE A 75 13.75 -0.69 8.67
N LEU A 76 12.75 -0.27 9.45
CA LEU A 76 11.70 -1.20 9.90
C LEU A 76 10.86 -1.69 8.71
N MET A 77 10.53 -0.82 7.77
CA MET A 77 9.87 -1.17 6.51
C MET A 77 10.68 -2.22 5.74
N SER A 78 11.99 -1.99 5.56
CA SER A 78 12.88 -2.90 4.84
C SER A 78 12.89 -4.31 5.44
N ASN A 79 12.93 -4.41 6.76
CA ASN A 79 12.83 -5.69 7.46
C ASN A 79 11.44 -6.32 7.32
N PHE A 80 10.39 -5.50 7.42
CA PHE A 80 9.01 -5.93 7.32
C PHE A 80 8.70 -6.53 5.94
N GLN A 81 9.08 -5.86 4.85
CA GLN A 81 8.93 -6.34 3.48
C GLN A 81 9.54 -7.73 3.30
N ALA A 82 10.78 -7.94 3.77
CA ALA A 82 11.46 -9.22 3.64
C ALA A 82 10.72 -10.34 4.40
N ASN A 83 10.23 -10.05 5.61
CA ASN A 83 9.42 -11.00 6.38
C ASN A 83 8.06 -11.27 5.70
N LEU A 84 7.42 -10.24 5.15
CA LEU A 84 6.14 -10.36 4.45
C LEU A 84 6.26 -11.33 3.29
N ARG A 85 7.20 -11.10 2.37
CA ARG A 85 7.43 -11.99 1.23
C ARG A 85 7.75 -13.42 1.67
N ALA A 86 8.64 -13.59 2.65
CA ALA A 86 9.01 -14.91 3.14
C ALA A 86 7.81 -15.66 3.75
N ILE A 87 7.01 -15.00 4.60
CA ILE A 87 5.85 -15.64 5.25
C ILE A 87 4.79 -16.02 4.20
N PHE A 88 4.49 -15.14 3.23
CA PHE A 88 3.53 -15.44 2.16
C PHE A 88 3.98 -16.58 1.25
N GLN A 89 5.28 -16.78 1.03
CA GLN A 89 5.77 -17.94 0.27
C GLN A 89 5.49 -19.28 0.95
N TYR A 90 5.42 -19.32 2.28
CA TYR A 90 5.17 -20.55 3.04
C TYR A 90 3.70 -20.75 3.43
N GLU A 91 2.96 -19.68 3.71
CA GLU A 91 1.58 -19.76 4.24
C GLU A 91 0.56 -18.86 3.49
N PRO A 92 0.46 -18.95 2.14
CA PRO A 92 -0.37 -18.03 1.37
C PRO A 92 -1.90 -18.16 1.55
N ASN A 93 -2.39 -19.18 2.26
CA ASN A 93 -3.83 -19.46 2.40
C ASN A 93 -4.44 -19.06 3.75
N ASP A 94 -3.63 -18.67 4.71
CA ASP A 94 -4.06 -18.45 6.08
C ASP A 94 -3.62 -17.06 6.54
N LEU A 95 -4.37 -16.04 6.11
CA LEU A 95 -4.06 -14.65 6.43
C LEU A 95 -4.01 -14.39 7.94
N THR A 96 -4.80 -15.11 8.74
CA THR A 96 -4.74 -15.02 10.20
C THR A 96 -3.38 -15.46 10.74
N LYS A 97 -2.84 -16.60 10.26
CA LYS A 97 -1.47 -17.02 10.63
C LYS A 97 -0.41 -16.06 10.11
N VAL A 98 -0.54 -15.60 8.87
CA VAL A 98 0.39 -14.63 8.27
C VAL A 98 0.48 -13.37 9.13
N VAL A 99 -0.66 -12.75 9.44
CA VAL A 99 -0.73 -11.53 10.25
C VAL A 99 -0.26 -11.76 11.68
N THR A 100 -0.58 -12.91 12.29
CA THR A 100 -0.08 -13.25 13.64
C THR A 100 1.45 -13.35 13.66
N ARG A 101 2.06 -13.94 12.63
CA ARG A 101 3.53 -14.03 12.51
C ARG A 101 4.16 -12.68 12.24
N LEU A 102 3.59 -11.89 11.34
CA LEU A 102 4.05 -10.54 11.06
C LEU A 102 3.99 -9.66 12.31
N ASN A 103 2.89 -9.70 13.08
CA ASN A 103 2.77 -8.98 14.34
C ASN A 103 3.92 -9.31 15.31
N ARG A 104 4.24 -10.60 15.47
CA ARG A 104 5.37 -11.02 16.32
C ARG A 104 6.69 -10.45 15.81
N ARG A 105 6.95 -10.50 14.50
CA ARG A 105 8.17 -9.90 13.92
C ARG A 105 8.25 -8.40 14.17
N VAL A 106 7.14 -7.68 13.98
CA VAL A 106 7.10 -6.24 14.25
C VAL A 106 7.35 -5.97 15.75
N MET A 107 6.72 -6.71 16.66
CA MET A 107 6.96 -6.60 18.10
C MET A 107 8.42 -6.84 18.49
N ASP A 108 9.06 -7.88 17.92
CA ASP A 108 10.46 -8.21 18.20
C ASP A 108 11.43 -7.09 17.75
N ASN A 109 11.14 -6.49 16.59
CA ASN A 109 12.00 -5.46 15.99
C ASN A 109 11.75 -4.05 16.55
N ALA A 110 10.49 -3.68 16.73
CA ALA A 110 10.07 -2.34 17.14
C ALA A 110 9.87 -2.18 18.65
N LYS A 111 9.81 -3.29 19.40
CA LYS A 111 9.61 -3.31 20.87
C LYS A 111 8.41 -2.49 21.36
N GLY A 112 7.37 -2.37 20.54
CA GLY A 112 6.17 -1.59 20.82
C GLY A 112 6.31 -0.07 20.65
N GLU A 113 7.47 0.44 20.21
CA GLU A 113 7.65 1.88 19.95
C GLU A 113 7.08 2.31 18.59
N LYS A 114 7.02 1.38 17.64
CA LYS A 114 6.51 1.57 16.28
C LYS A 114 5.51 0.49 15.94
N TYR A 115 4.56 0.83 15.08
CA TYR A 115 3.58 -0.09 14.54
C TYR A 115 3.51 0.07 13.02
N ILE A 116 2.90 -0.90 12.35
CA ILE A 116 2.76 -0.93 10.89
C ILE A 116 1.29 -1.14 10.57
N THR A 117 0.70 -0.23 9.79
CA THR A 117 -0.58 -0.50 9.15
C THR A 117 -0.35 -1.37 7.93
N LEU A 118 -1.22 -2.33 7.65
CA LEU A 118 -1.08 -3.25 6.51
C LEU A 118 -2.44 -3.56 5.90
N PHE A 119 -2.58 -3.38 4.60
CA PHE A 119 -3.51 -4.16 3.80
C PHE A 119 -2.77 -5.31 3.11
N ALA A 120 -3.33 -6.51 3.15
CA ALA A 120 -2.84 -7.63 2.34
C ALA A 120 -4.01 -8.44 1.76
N ALA A 121 -3.86 -8.87 0.52
CA ALA A 121 -4.82 -9.73 -0.16
C ALA A 121 -4.11 -10.83 -0.96
N VAL A 122 -4.73 -12.00 -1.01
CA VAL A 122 -4.36 -13.10 -1.88
C VAL A 122 -5.46 -13.30 -2.90
N TYR A 123 -5.13 -13.08 -4.16
CA TYR A 123 -6.00 -13.34 -5.30
C TYR A 123 -5.75 -14.74 -5.81
N ASN A 124 -6.82 -15.53 -5.90
CA ASN A 124 -6.79 -16.82 -6.56
C ASN A 124 -7.24 -16.64 -8.03
N ARG A 125 -6.33 -16.87 -8.97
CA ARG A 125 -6.57 -16.71 -10.42
C ARG A 125 -7.65 -17.66 -10.95
N ARG A 126 -7.80 -18.84 -10.34
CA ARG A 126 -8.76 -19.87 -10.79
C ARG A 126 -10.17 -19.57 -10.35
N THR A 127 -10.34 -19.15 -9.09
CA THR A 127 -11.67 -18.83 -8.54
C THR A 127 -12.06 -17.38 -8.74
N ARG A 128 -11.08 -16.51 -9.06
CA ARG A 128 -11.21 -15.05 -9.13
C ARG A 128 -11.71 -14.45 -7.82
N GLU A 129 -11.29 -15.03 -6.70
CA GLU A 129 -11.64 -14.59 -5.35
C GLU A 129 -10.42 -13.92 -4.69
N PHE A 130 -10.66 -12.79 -4.01
CA PHE A 130 -9.78 -12.27 -2.99
C PHE A 130 -10.11 -12.87 -1.63
N GLN A 131 -9.09 -13.33 -0.92
CA GLN A 131 -9.07 -13.30 0.54
C GLN A 131 -8.22 -12.12 0.98
N TYR A 132 -8.70 -11.27 1.87
CA TYR A 132 -7.96 -10.09 2.31
C TYR A 132 -8.03 -9.88 3.83
N ILE A 133 -7.14 -9.02 4.32
CA ILE A 133 -7.08 -8.55 5.69
C ILE A 133 -6.57 -7.12 5.73
N ASN A 134 -7.25 -6.27 6.50
CA ASN A 134 -6.85 -4.88 6.75
C ASN A 134 -6.45 -4.68 8.23
N CYS A 135 -5.14 -4.58 8.47
CA CYS A 135 -4.53 -4.32 9.76
C CYS A 135 -4.39 -2.80 9.98
N GLY A 136 -5.51 -2.10 10.18
CA GLY A 136 -5.55 -0.67 10.50
C GLY A 136 -5.04 0.27 9.41
N HIS A 137 -4.98 -0.19 8.16
CA HIS A 137 -4.59 0.59 6.99
C HIS A 137 -5.81 1.26 6.35
N ASN A 138 -5.58 2.29 5.53
CA ASN A 138 -6.62 2.92 4.74
C ASN A 138 -7.30 1.86 3.85
N PRO A 139 -8.62 1.63 3.97
CA PRO A 139 -9.28 0.54 3.27
C PRO A 139 -9.19 0.67 1.76
N PRO A 140 -8.52 -0.26 1.05
CA PRO A 140 -8.47 -0.19 -0.39
C PRO A 140 -9.86 -0.25 -1.00
N VAL A 141 -10.03 0.46 -2.11
CA VAL A 141 -11.29 0.47 -2.87
C VAL A 141 -11.20 -0.55 -3.99
N LEU A 142 -12.11 -1.53 -3.95
CA LEU A 142 -12.37 -2.41 -5.08
C LEU A 142 -13.51 -1.80 -5.91
N MET A 143 -13.18 -1.32 -7.10
CA MET A 143 -14.13 -0.82 -8.08
C MET A 143 -14.45 -1.91 -9.09
N SER A 144 -15.72 -2.28 -9.21
CA SER A 144 -16.20 -3.21 -10.23
C SER A 144 -16.19 -2.57 -11.62
N ALA A 145 -16.26 -3.38 -12.68
CA ALA A 145 -16.35 -2.89 -14.06
C ALA A 145 -17.54 -1.93 -14.29
N ASP A 146 -18.65 -2.11 -13.57
CA ASP A 146 -19.82 -1.22 -13.62
C ASP A 146 -19.65 0.11 -12.85
N GLY A 147 -18.55 0.25 -12.09
CA GLY A 147 -18.20 1.42 -11.28
C GLY A 147 -18.76 1.45 -9.87
N SER A 148 -19.46 0.39 -9.46
CA SER A 148 -19.75 0.17 -8.05
C SER A 148 -18.45 0.01 -7.28
N THR A 149 -18.36 0.63 -6.10
CA THR A 149 -17.18 0.61 -5.25
C THR A 149 -17.49 -0.10 -3.94
N ARG A 150 -16.49 -0.79 -3.41
CA ARG A 150 -16.52 -1.42 -2.08
C ARG A 150 -15.18 -1.21 -1.40
N GLN A 151 -15.21 -0.77 -0.14
CA GLN A 151 -14.02 -0.73 0.70
C GLN A 151 -13.72 -2.11 1.32
N LEU A 152 -12.44 -2.45 1.38
CA LEU A 152 -11.94 -3.71 1.94
C LEU A 152 -11.45 -3.48 3.39
N GLU A 153 -12.41 -3.44 4.32
CA GLU A 153 -12.21 -2.97 5.71
C GLU A 153 -11.93 -4.11 6.70
N LEU A 154 -12.41 -5.33 6.44
CA LEU A 154 -12.33 -6.43 7.40
C LEU A 154 -10.87 -6.79 7.76
N GLY A 155 -10.60 -6.89 9.05
CA GLY A 155 -9.24 -7.11 9.52
C GLY A 155 -9.04 -7.05 11.02
N CYS A 156 -8.00 -6.31 11.43
CA CYS A 156 -7.59 -6.17 12.82
C CYS A 156 -6.91 -4.82 13.06
N CYS A 157 -6.41 -4.60 14.29
CA CYS A 157 -5.56 -3.44 14.57
C CYS A 157 -4.22 -3.49 13.80
N GLY A 158 -3.51 -2.37 13.79
CA GLY A 158 -2.15 -2.30 13.25
C GLY A 158 -1.19 -3.28 13.92
N LEU A 159 -0.20 -3.74 13.15
CA LEU A 159 0.80 -4.70 13.59
C LEU A 159 1.78 -4.02 14.54
N GLY A 160 2.10 -4.66 15.67
CA GLY A 160 2.98 -4.10 16.70
C GLY A 160 2.29 -3.20 17.72
N MET A 161 0.98 -2.95 17.59
CA MET A 161 0.21 -2.21 18.60
C MET A 161 -0.02 -3.02 19.87
N PHE A 162 -0.18 -4.34 19.73
CA PHE A 162 -0.38 -5.28 20.83
C PHE A 162 0.53 -6.50 20.66
N SER A 163 1.04 -7.04 21.76
CA SER A 163 1.84 -8.28 21.74
C SER A 163 1.07 -9.45 21.14
N GLU A 164 -0.23 -9.52 21.42
CA GLU A 164 -1.18 -10.45 20.84
C GLU A 164 -2.34 -9.64 20.24
N ILE A 165 -2.71 -9.94 18.99
CA ILE A 165 -3.82 -9.26 18.32
C ILE A 165 -5.14 -9.72 18.95
N PRO A 166 -5.99 -8.82 19.49
CA PRO A 166 -7.20 -9.20 20.20
C PRO A 166 -8.24 -9.94 19.34
N SER A 167 -8.37 -9.53 18.08
CA SER A 167 -9.35 -10.09 17.14
C SER A 167 -8.82 -9.97 15.72
N ILE A 168 -8.97 -11.04 14.93
CA ILE A 168 -8.58 -11.08 13.52
C ILE A 168 -9.77 -11.57 12.70
N GLU A 169 -10.21 -10.76 11.75
CA GLU A 169 -11.23 -11.12 10.78
C GLU A 169 -10.65 -11.04 9.36
N THR A 170 -10.92 -12.03 8.51
CA THR A 170 -10.51 -11.99 7.11
C THR A 170 -11.72 -11.75 6.23
N GLY A 171 -11.59 -10.85 5.24
CA GLY A 171 -12.63 -10.62 4.26
C GLY A 171 -12.47 -11.45 3.00
N ARG A 172 -13.55 -11.52 2.22
CA ARG A 172 -13.58 -12.09 0.88
C ARG A 172 -14.26 -11.13 -0.09
N ALA A 173 -13.82 -11.15 -1.35
CA ALA A 173 -14.45 -10.41 -2.43
C ALA A 173 -14.30 -11.16 -3.76
N GLU A 174 -15.35 -11.19 -4.58
CA GLU A 174 -15.24 -11.65 -5.96
C GLU A 174 -14.64 -10.55 -6.83
N VAL A 175 -13.72 -10.92 -7.73
CA VAL A 175 -12.98 -9.98 -8.57
C VAL A 175 -13.15 -10.35 -10.04
N HIS A 176 -14.14 -9.74 -10.65
CA HIS A 176 -14.42 -9.92 -12.07
C HIS A 176 -13.41 -9.18 -12.95
N SER A 177 -13.39 -9.56 -14.22
CA SER A 177 -12.60 -8.87 -15.25
C SER A 177 -13.07 -7.41 -15.36
N GLY A 178 -12.13 -6.49 -15.56
CA GLY A 178 -12.36 -5.06 -15.60
C GLY A 178 -12.43 -4.39 -14.22
N SER A 179 -12.46 -5.15 -13.12
CA SER A 179 -12.36 -4.57 -11.78
C SER A 179 -11.01 -3.87 -11.59
N THR A 180 -11.00 -2.82 -10.76
CA THR A 180 -9.82 -2.03 -10.39
C THR A 180 -9.70 -1.98 -8.87
N LEU A 181 -8.56 -2.43 -8.33
CA LEU A 181 -8.22 -2.25 -6.92
C LEU A 181 -7.36 -0.99 -6.79
N LEU A 182 -7.74 -0.13 -5.84
CA LEU A 182 -7.03 1.10 -5.48
C LEU A 182 -6.53 0.95 -4.04
N CYS A 183 -5.23 0.77 -3.87
CA CYS A 183 -4.58 0.87 -2.56
C CYS A 183 -3.89 2.23 -2.47
N TYR A 184 -4.00 2.90 -1.33
CA TYR A 184 -3.47 4.25 -1.14
C TYR A 184 -3.15 4.50 0.33
N THR A 185 -2.19 5.39 0.61
CA THR A 185 -1.91 5.89 1.95
C THR A 185 -2.67 7.19 2.25
N ASP A 186 -2.68 7.59 3.51
CA ASP A 186 -3.35 8.80 3.99
C ASP A 186 -2.85 10.06 3.28
N GLY A 187 -1.55 10.17 2.99
CA GLY A 187 -0.97 11.30 2.28
C GLY A 187 -1.55 11.56 0.88
N LEU A 188 -2.31 10.61 0.30
CA LEU A 188 -3.10 10.85 -0.90
C LEU A 188 -4.44 11.53 -0.61
N VAL A 189 -5.23 10.95 0.31
CA VAL A 189 -6.65 11.31 0.50
C VAL A 189 -6.86 12.41 1.53
N GLU A 190 -5.92 12.55 2.46
CA GLU A 190 -5.90 13.60 3.47
C GLU A 190 -5.17 14.85 2.97
N GLN A 191 -4.58 14.84 1.77
CA GLN A 191 -3.95 16.02 1.17
C GLN A 191 -4.94 17.20 1.09
N GLU A 192 -4.66 18.25 1.84
CA GLU A 192 -5.45 19.47 1.88
C GLU A 192 -5.10 20.43 0.74
N ASN A 193 -6.07 21.26 0.36
CA ASN A 193 -5.88 22.43 -0.49
C ASN A 193 -5.75 23.71 0.35
N THR A 194 -5.67 24.87 -0.30
CA THR A 194 -5.54 26.18 0.38
C THR A 194 -6.73 26.58 1.26
N ASP A 195 -7.84 25.86 1.19
CA ASP A 195 -9.04 26.07 2.01
C ASP A 195 -9.14 25.05 3.15
N ASP A 196 -8.05 24.33 3.45
CA ASP A 196 -7.99 23.25 4.46
C ASP A 196 -8.99 22.11 4.19
N VAL A 197 -9.34 21.88 2.92
CA VAL A 197 -10.26 20.81 2.51
C VAL A 197 -9.44 19.61 2.00
N PRO A 198 -9.64 18.40 2.54
CA PRO A 198 -8.94 17.21 2.05
C PRO A 198 -9.42 16.79 0.66
N PHE A 199 -8.51 16.20 -0.13
CA PHE A 199 -8.80 15.65 -1.46
C PHE A 199 -9.94 14.64 -1.39
N GLY A 200 -9.84 13.72 -0.42
CA GLY A 200 -10.91 12.80 -0.03
C GLY A 200 -11.12 11.63 -0.99
N MET A 201 -11.77 10.62 -0.45
CA MET A 201 -12.09 9.36 -1.14
C MET A 201 -12.97 9.55 -2.36
N GLN A 202 -13.97 10.42 -2.26
CA GLN A 202 -14.94 10.60 -3.34
C GLN A 202 -14.27 11.10 -4.63
N ARG A 203 -13.35 12.07 -4.55
CA ARG A 203 -12.63 12.59 -5.72
C ARG A 203 -11.71 11.53 -6.32
N MET A 204 -11.02 10.76 -5.48
CA MET A 204 -10.20 9.63 -5.94
C MET A 204 -11.04 8.63 -6.75
N GLU A 205 -12.18 8.21 -6.21
CA GLU A 205 -13.08 7.27 -6.89
C GLU A 205 -13.64 7.85 -8.19
N GLU A 206 -14.01 9.13 -8.21
CA GLU A 206 -14.52 9.82 -9.40
C GLU A 206 -13.48 9.85 -10.53
N VAL A 207 -12.23 10.22 -10.22
CA VAL A 207 -11.15 10.25 -11.22
C VAL A 207 -10.96 8.88 -11.87
N VAL A 208 -10.95 7.82 -11.06
CA VAL A 208 -10.78 6.44 -11.56
C VAL A 208 -12.02 5.99 -12.34
N ARG A 209 -13.23 6.32 -11.87
CA ARG A 209 -14.50 5.94 -12.50
C ARG A 209 -14.64 6.54 -13.91
N GLU A 210 -14.23 7.78 -14.10
CA GLU A 210 -14.24 8.45 -15.41
C GLU A 210 -13.26 7.84 -16.43
N ARG A 211 -12.21 7.19 -15.93
CA ARG A 211 -11.10 6.65 -16.74
C ARG A 211 -11.09 5.12 -16.78
N ARG A 212 -12.19 4.47 -16.40
CA ARG A 212 -12.35 3.02 -16.49
C ARG A 212 -12.06 2.54 -17.92
N GLY A 213 -11.33 1.45 -18.01
CA GLY A 213 -10.92 0.87 -19.30
C GLY A 213 -9.63 1.46 -19.90
N MET A 214 -9.21 2.68 -19.53
CA MET A 214 -7.92 3.25 -19.96
C MET A 214 -6.74 2.52 -19.29
N PRO A 215 -5.53 2.46 -19.85
CA PRO A 215 -4.36 1.81 -19.22
C PRO A 215 -4.12 2.26 -17.77
N VAL A 216 -3.63 1.36 -16.90
CA VAL A 216 -3.49 1.63 -15.45
C VAL A 216 -2.55 2.80 -15.16
N GLU A 217 -1.53 3.01 -16.00
CA GLU A 217 -0.59 4.13 -15.91
C GLU A 217 -1.27 5.46 -16.23
N VAL A 218 -2.23 5.47 -17.16
CA VAL A 218 -3.03 6.66 -17.47
C VAL A 218 -3.94 6.99 -16.29
N VAL A 219 -4.55 5.98 -15.67
CA VAL A 219 -5.40 6.16 -14.48
C VAL A 219 -4.58 6.68 -13.29
N GLN A 220 -3.43 6.06 -13.02
CA GLN A 220 -2.52 6.49 -11.95
C GLN A 220 -2.06 7.94 -12.17
N ASN A 221 -1.54 8.27 -13.36
CA ASN A 221 -1.06 9.62 -13.64
C ASN A 221 -2.17 10.67 -13.51
N ALA A 222 -3.37 10.37 -14.01
CA ALA A 222 -4.50 11.27 -13.87
C ALA A 222 -4.91 11.51 -12.41
N LEU A 223 -4.81 10.48 -11.55
CA LEU A 223 -5.09 10.63 -10.12
C LEU A 223 -4.02 11.49 -9.42
N ILE A 224 -2.74 11.26 -9.73
CA ILE A 224 -1.65 12.08 -9.18
C ILE A 224 -1.74 13.53 -9.65
N ASP A 225 -2.07 13.76 -10.92
CA ASP A 225 -2.25 15.12 -11.45
C ASP A 225 -3.47 15.81 -10.83
N ALA A 226 -4.57 15.09 -10.61
CA ALA A 226 -5.74 15.62 -9.89
C ALA A 226 -5.41 16.05 -8.46
N VAL A 227 -4.61 15.25 -7.73
CA VAL A 227 -4.16 15.61 -6.37
C VAL A 227 -3.23 16.84 -6.41
N ARG A 228 -2.31 16.91 -7.39
CA ARG A 228 -1.41 18.06 -7.55
C ARG A 228 -2.17 19.34 -7.86
N GLU A 229 -3.13 19.28 -8.77
CA GLU A 229 -3.97 20.42 -9.13
C GLU A 229 -4.84 20.86 -7.95
N PHE A 230 -5.46 19.91 -7.26
CA PHE A 230 -6.30 20.17 -6.08
C PHE A 230 -5.53 20.85 -4.95
N LYS A 231 -4.34 20.35 -4.64
CA LYS A 231 -3.47 20.87 -3.59
C LYS A 231 -2.96 22.29 -3.88
N GLY A 232 -2.71 22.61 -5.15
CA GLY A 232 -2.12 23.88 -5.55
C GLY A 232 -0.73 24.09 -4.93
N ALA A 233 -0.58 25.17 -4.16
CA ALA A 233 0.69 25.56 -3.54
C ALA A 233 0.96 24.88 -2.19
N GLU A 234 0.00 24.16 -1.62
CA GLU A 234 0.17 23.56 -0.29
C GLU A 234 1.29 22.50 -0.29
N PRO A 235 2.13 22.44 0.77
CA PRO A 235 3.11 21.38 0.91
C PRO A 235 2.40 20.04 1.12
N SER A 236 3.06 18.96 0.72
CA SER A 236 2.61 17.63 1.14
C SER A 236 3.05 17.42 2.59
N PHE A 237 2.19 16.86 3.43
CA PHE A 237 2.48 16.65 4.85
C PHE A 237 2.88 15.19 5.18
N ASP A 238 2.58 14.25 4.28
CA ASP A 238 2.97 12.84 4.40
C ASP A 238 3.47 12.20 3.11
N ASP A 239 4.00 11.00 3.26
CA ASP A 239 4.33 10.08 2.17
C ASP A 239 3.06 9.82 1.35
N THR A 240 3.18 9.80 0.03
CA THR A 240 2.07 9.49 -0.87
C THR A 240 2.39 8.23 -1.63
N ALA A 241 1.73 7.13 -1.28
CA ALA A 241 1.74 5.88 -2.02
C ALA A 241 0.37 5.62 -2.64
N LEU A 242 0.39 5.16 -3.90
CA LEU A 242 -0.79 4.75 -4.65
C LEU A 242 -0.44 3.52 -5.47
N MET A 243 -1.29 2.49 -5.43
CA MET A 243 -1.19 1.32 -6.30
C MET A 243 -2.55 1.09 -6.97
N VAL A 244 -2.55 1.06 -8.30
CA VAL A 244 -3.71 0.82 -9.15
C VAL A 244 -3.52 -0.53 -9.83
N VAL A 245 -4.43 -1.47 -9.59
CA VAL A 245 -4.41 -2.81 -10.17
C VAL A 245 -5.68 -3.05 -10.98
N ARG A 246 -5.56 -3.37 -12.26
CA ARG A 246 -6.69 -3.81 -13.11
C ARG A 246 -6.67 -5.32 -13.26
N PHE A 247 -7.81 -5.96 -13.08
CA PHE A 247 -7.99 -7.40 -13.32
C PHE A 247 -8.48 -7.66 -14.75
N LYS A 248 -7.86 -8.61 -15.46
CA LYS A 248 -8.13 -8.93 -16.87
C LYS A 248 -9.17 -10.03 -17.06
#